data_AF-A0AA51RSB4-F1
#
_entry.id   AF-A0AA51RSB4-F1
#
_cell.length_a   1.000
_cell.length_b   1.000
_cell.length_c   1.000
_cell.angle_alpha   90.00
_cell.angle_beta   90.00
_cell.angle_gamma   90.00
#
_symmetry.space_group_name_H-M   'P 1'
#
loop_
_entity.id
_entity.type
_entity.pdbx_description
1 polymer ?
#
loop_
_entity_poly.entity_id
_entity_poly.type
_entity_poly.pdbx_seq_one_letter_code
_entity_poly.pdbx_strand_id
1 'polypeptide(L)'
;MNLIELLKDHSKELGHGVAPKKVSDLEEKLNIKLRKDFTAYLIELNYAEIFDDPVYGINPDIEQLDIYEQNRDKEHFHYGFLEIFSNDIDGTIYIRPDTGNVYNASFTQPIAKSFTEFVAKVISE
;
A
#
# COMPACT_ATOMS: atom_id res chain seq x y z
N MET A 1 2.00 16.79 -7.33
CA MET A 1 1.91 15.50 -8.03
C MET A 1 0.76 14.73 -7.42
N ASN A 2 -0.15 14.19 -8.23
CA ASN A 2 -1.35 13.54 -7.76
C ASN A 2 -1.18 12.02 -7.88
N LEU A 3 -1.14 11.32 -6.74
CA LEU A 3 -0.96 9.85 -6.67
C LEU A 3 -2.01 9.11 -7.51
N ILE A 4 -3.27 9.53 -7.42
CA ILE A 4 -4.38 8.82 -8.05
C ILE A 4 -4.30 8.94 -9.57
N GLU A 5 -3.93 10.12 -10.08
CA GLU A 5 -3.69 10.32 -11.52
C GLU A 5 -2.52 9.46 -12.01
N LEU A 6 -1.40 9.43 -11.26
CA LEU A 6 -0.26 8.57 -11.63
C LEU A 6 -0.63 7.10 -11.73
N LEU A 7 -1.35 6.57 -10.73
CA LEU A 7 -1.78 5.18 -10.74
C LEU A 7 -2.78 4.90 -11.87
N LYS A 8 -3.71 5.83 -12.15
CA LYS A 8 -4.67 5.70 -13.24
C LYS A 8 -4.02 5.70 -14.62
N ASP A 9 -2.98 6.51 -14.81
CA ASP A 9 -2.28 6.62 -16.08
C ASP A 9 -1.36 5.41 -16.34
N HIS A 10 -0.85 4.78 -15.27
CA HIS A 10 0.09 3.66 -15.35
C HIS A 10 -0.57 2.27 -15.34
N SER A 11 -1.60 2.08 -14.52
CA SER A 11 -2.19 0.75 -14.29
C SER A 11 -3.00 0.30 -15.50
N LYS A 12 -2.92 -0.99 -15.87
CA LYS A 12 -3.80 -1.56 -16.90
C LYS A 12 -5.20 -1.78 -16.34
N GLU A 13 -5.27 -2.23 -15.10
CA GLU A 13 -6.50 -2.45 -14.36
C GLU A 13 -6.61 -1.54 -13.13
N LEU A 14 -7.84 -1.11 -12.84
CA LEU A 14 -8.14 -0.24 -11.70
C LEU A 14 -9.29 -0.83 -10.91
N GLY A 15 -9.19 -0.73 -9.59
CA GLY A 15 -10.25 -1.12 -8.70
C GLY A 15 -11.36 -0.09 -8.57
N HIS A 16 -12.29 -0.45 -7.70
CA HIS A 16 -13.24 0.48 -7.13
C HIS A 16 -12.84 0.77 -5.69
N GLY A 17 -12.64 2.05 -5.39
CA GLY A 17 -12.36 2.52 -4.05
C GLY A 17 -13.39 2.07 -3.00
N VAL A 18 -12.96 2.01 -1.75
CA VAL A 18 -13.83 1.62 -0.63
C VAL A 18 -14.39 2.82 0.13
N ALA A 19 -15.52 2.62 0.80
CA ALA A 19 -16.06 3.63 1.71
C ALA A 19 -15.03 3.96 2.82
N PRO A 20 -14.90 5.24 3.24
CA PRO A 20 -13.96 5.65 4.29
C PRO A 20 -14.10 4.84 5.59
N LYS A 21 -15.33 4.42 5.91
CA LYS A 21 -15.60 3.55 7.07
C LYS A 21 -14.82 2.23 7.01
N LYS A 22 -14.69 1.59 5.83
CA LYS A 22 -13.91 0.35 5.71
C LYS A 22 -12.43 0.58 6.02
N VAL A 23 -11.89 1.75 5.65
CA VAL A 23 -10.51 2.12 6.00
C VAL A 23 -10.37 2.31 7.50
N SER A 24 -11.31 3.00 8.15
CA SER A 24 -11.32 3.13 9.61
C SER A 24 -11.46 1.78 10.32
N ASP A 25 -12.32 0.89 9.82
CA ASP A 25 -12.47 -0.47 10.38
C ASP A 25 -11.15 -1.27 10.24
N LEU A 26 -10.41 -1.10 9.14
CA LEU A 26 -9.08 -1.71 8.96
C LEU A 26 -8.06 -1.14 9.96
N GLU A 27 -8.00 0.19 10.09
CA GLU A 27 -7.13 0.88 11.05
C GLU A 27 -7.37 0.39 12.48
N GLU A 28 -8.63 0.22 12.88
CA GLU A 28 -9.03 -0.31 14.18
C GLU A 28 -8.61 -1.79 14.36
N LYS A 29 -8.87 -2.64 13.37
CA LYS A 29 -8.50 -4.08 13.42
C LYS A 29 -7.00 -4.29 13.53
N LEU A 30 -6.21 -3.48 12.85
CA LEU A 30 -4.75 -3.54 12.86
C LEU A 30 -4.13 -2.68 13.96
N ASN A 31 -4.90 -1.86 14.66
CA ASN A 31 -4.43 -0.87 15.64
C ASN A 31 -3.32 0.03 15.06
N ILE A 32 -3.55 0.55 13.85
CA ILE A 32 -2.64 1.47 13.14
C ILE A 32 -3.37 2.75 12.75
N LYS A 33 -2.62 3.72 12.21
CA LYS A 33 -3.18 4.89 11.56
C LYS A 33 -2.49 5.12 10.23
N LEU A 34 -3.23 5.09 9.14
CA LEU A 34 -2.72 5.28 7.80
C LEU A 34 -2.52 6.77 7.50
N ARG A 35 -1.54 7.05 6.62
CA ARG A 35 -1.30 8.41 6.13
C ARG A 35 -2.24 8.72 4.97
N LYS A 36 -2.49 10.02 4.79
CA LYS A 36 -3.46 10.56 3.85
C LYS A 36 -3.35 10.00 2.43
N ASP A 37 -2.14 9.79 1.93
CA ASP A 37 -1.90 9.30 0.56
C ASP A 37 -2.33 7.84 0.38
N PHE A 38 -1.94 6.95 1.29
CA PHE A 38 -2.37 5.57 1.24
C PHE A 38 -3.88 5.43 1.54
N THR A 39 -4.41 6.23 2.47
CA THR A 39 -5.87 6.34 2.70
C THR A 39 -6.62 6.77 1.44
N ALA A 40 -6.12 7.77 0.69
CA ALA A 40 -6.74 8.23 -0.55
C ALA A 40 -6.72 7.12 -1.61
N TYR A 41 -5.62 6.40 -1.75
CA TYR A 41 -5.53 5.23 -2.63
C TYR A 41 -6.63 4.20 -2.32
N LEU A 42 -6.82 3.83 -1.04
CA LEU A 42 -7.87 2.87 -0.65
C LEU A 42 -9.28 3.41 -0.94
N ILE A 43 -9.53 4.69 -0.66
CA ILE A 43 -10.86 5.30 -0.86
C ILE A 43 -11.22 5.48 -2.33
N GLU A 44 -10.24 5.77 -3.18
CA GLU A 44 -10.49 6.11 -4.58
C GLU A 44 -10.31 4.93 -5.53
N LEU A 45 -9.34 4.04 -5.27
CA LEU A 45 -8.96 2.95 -6.16
C LEU A 45 -9.11 1.58 -5.51
N ASN A 46 -8.60 1.38 -4.29
CA ASN A 46 -8.54 0.09 -3.57
C ASN A 46 -7.84 -1.07 -4.30
N TYR A 47 -7.43 -0.85 -5.54
CA TYR A 47 -6.62 -1.72 -6.38
C TYR A 47 -6.04 -0.87 -7.51
N ALA A 48 -4.75 -1.05 -7.76
CA ALA A 48 -3.99 -0.47 -8.87
C ALA A 48 -2.75 -1.34 -9.06
N GLU A 49 -2.05 -1.16 -10.16
CA GLU A 49 -0.88 -1.96 -10.51
C GLU A 49 0.36 -1.08 -10.63
N ILE A 50 1.51 -1.64 -10.26
CA ILE A 50 2.82 -1.08 -10.56
C ILE A 50 3.56 -2.14 -11.37
N PHE A 51 3.69 -1.91 -12.68
CA PHE A 51 4.31 -2.85 -13.62
C PHE A 51 3.65 -4.24 -13.63
N ASP A 52 2.31 -4.27 -13.70
CA ASP A 52 1.46 -5.48 -13.68
C ASP A 52 1.38 -6.20 -12.33
N ASP A 53 2.06 -5.71 -11.30
CA ASP A 53 1.96 -6.24 -9.94
C ASP A 53 0.98 -5.41 -9.09
N PRO A 54 0.10 -6.06 -8.31
CA PRO A 54 -0.97 -5.37 -7.61
C PRO A 54 -0.47 -4.69 -6.32
N VAL A 55 -0.90 -3.44 -6.13
CA VAL A 55 -0.88 -2.81 -4.81
C VAL A 55 -2.03 -3.38 -3.99
N TYR A 56 -1.75 -3.77 -2.74
CA TYR A 56 -2.73 -4.40 -1.86
C TYR A 56 -3.80 -3.41 -1.42
N GLY A 57 -5.03 -3.90 -1.25
CA GLY A 57 -6.20 -3.14 -0.84
C GLY A 57 -6.98 -3.80 0.28
N ILE A 58 -8.23 -3.39 0.47
CA ILE A 58 -9.18 -4.05 1.38
C ILE A 58 -10.07 -4.98 0.55
N ASN A 59 -9.69 -6.25 0.49
CA ASN A 59 -10.24 -7.25 -0.42
C ASN A 59 -10.40 -8.61 0.29
N PRO A 60 -11.35 -8.75 1.23
CA PRO A 60 -11.48 -9.96 2.05
C PRO A 60 -11.76 -11.25 1.25
N ASP A 61 -12.21 -11.12 0.01
CA ASP A 61 -12.47 -12.26 -0.89
C ASP A 61 -11.21 -12.75 -1.60
N ILE A 62 -10.11 -11.98 -1.58
CA ILE A 62 -8.83 -12.29 -2.21
C ILE A 62 -7.71 -12.07 -1.20
N GLU A 63 -7.45 -13.07 -0.36
CA GLU A 63 -6.50 -12.98 0.76
C GLU A 63 -5.11 -12.49 0.33
N GLN A 64 -4.64 -12.84 -0.87
CA GLN A 64 -3.32 -12.44 -1.38
C GLN A 64 -3.19 -10.93 -1.60
N LEU A 65 -4.31 -10.23 -1.78
CA LEU A 65 -4.35 -8.79 -2.04
C LEU A 65 -4.93 -8.00 -0.87
N ASP A 66 -5.31 -8.67 0.22
CA ASP A 66 -5.94 -8.06 1.37
C ASP A 66 -4.89 -7.62 2.40
N ILE A 67 -4.88 -6.31 2.69
CA ILE A 67 -3.93 -5.72 3.64
C ILE A 67 -4.03 -6.37 5.03
N TYR A 68 -5.24 -6.73 5.49
CA TYR A 68 -5.38 -7.34 6.81
C TYR A 68 -4.78 -8.74 6.84
N GLU A 69 -5.11 -9.58 5.86
CA GLU A 69 -4.58 -10.95 5.75
C GLU A 69 -3.06 -10.98 5.54
N GLN A 70 -2.52 -10.06 4.74
CA GLN A 70 -1.08 -9.96 4.50
C GLN A 70 -0.27 -9.43 5.70
N ASN A 71 -0.92 -8.96 6.78
CA ASN A 71 -0.19 -8.30 7.88
C ASN A 71 -0.51 -8.84 9.29
N ARG A 72 -1.75 -9.25 9.60
CA ARG A 72 -2.21 -9.43 11.00
C ARG A 72 -1.32 -10.32 11.90
N ASP A 73 -0.71 -11.35 11.34
CA ASP A 73 0.08 -12.36 12.06
C ASP A 73 1.52 -12.46 11.53
N LYS A 74 2.00 -11.43 10.82
CA LYS A 74 3.33 -11.42 10.21
C LYS A 74 4.35 -10.72 11.09
N GLU A 75 5.57 -11.24 11.08
CA GLU A 75 6.68 -10.71 11.88
C GLU A 75 6.98 -9.24 11.55
N HIS A 76 7.00 -8.85 10.27
CA HIS A 76 7.21 -7.46 9.85
C HIS A 76 6.20 -6.49 10.47
N PHE A 77 4.95 -6.93 10.61
CA PHE A 77 3.88 -6.13 11.18
C PHE A 77 4.05 -5.91 12.67
N HIS A 78 4.54 -6.91 13.40
CA HIS A 78 4.92 -6.77 14.81
C HIS A 78 6.06 -5.75 15.01
N TYR A 79 6.89 -5.52 14.01
CA TYR A 79 7.91 -4.45 14.00
C TYR A 79 7.40 -3.10 13.47
N GLY A 80 6.10 -2.98 13.19
CA GLY A 80 5.46 -1.73 12.79
C GLY A 80 5.49 -1.43 11.29
N PHE A 81 5.75 -2.45 10.45
CA PHE A 81 5.75 -2.32 8.99
C PHE A 81 4.50 -2.95 8.40
N LEU A 82 3.81 -2.24 7.52
CA LEU A 82 2.65 -2.72 6.79
C LEU A 82 3.08 -3.08 5.37
N GLU A 83 3.01 -4.35 5.00
CA GLU A 83 3.21 -4.81 3.63
C GLU A 83 2.06 -4.32 2.74
N ILE A 84 2.41 -3.74 1.59
CA ILE A 84 1.43 -3.12 0.66
C ILE A 84 1.61 -3.53 -0.80
N PHE A 85 2.70 -4.20 -1.13
CA PHE A 85 3.08 -4.55 -2.49
C PHE A 85 4.22 -5.56 -2.44
N SER A 86 4.23 -6.54 -3.34
CA SER A 86 5.34 -7.46 -3.50
C SER A 86 5.40 -7.94 -4.93
N ASN A 87 6.59 -7.93 -5.52
CA ASN A 87 6.85 -8.51 -6.83
C ASN A 87 8.22 -9.21 -6.89
N ASP A 88 8.50 -9.84 -8.03
CA ASP A 88 9.74 -10.59 -8.25
C ASP A 88 10.96 -9.68 -8.52
N ILE A 89 10.74 -8.42 -8.91
CA ILE A 89 11.80 -7.49 -9.35
C ILE A 89 12.25 -6.58 -8.21
N ASP A 90 11.32 -5.85 -7.61
CA ASP A 90 11.54 -4.87 -6.53
C ASP A 90 11.47 -5.52 -5.14
N GLY A 91 10.92 -6.73 -5.07
CA GLY A 91 10.70 -7.46 -3.83
C GLY A 91 9.50 -6.91 -3.04
N THR A 92 9.46 -7.25 -1.76
CA THR A 92 8.37 -6.81 -0.88
C THR A 92 8.58 -5.39 -0.36
N ILE A 93 7.53 -4.59 -0.46
CA ILE A 93 7.50 -3.17 -0.10
C ILE A 93 6.56 -2.96 1.08
N TYR A 94 7.04 -2.15 2.02
CA TYR A 94 6.40 -1.90 3.29
C TYR A 94 6.22 -0.40 3.55
N ILE A 95 5.14 -0.03 4.22
CA ILE A 95 4.90 1.31 4.76
C ILE A 95 4.93 1.27 6.27
N ARG A 96 5.58 2.25 6.89
CA ARG A 96 5.42 2.58 8.31
C ARG A 96 4.15 3.43 8.48
N PRO A 97 3.04 2.93 9.06
CA PRO A 97 1.77 3.68 9.07
C PRO A 97 1.86 5.03 9.80
N ASP A 98 2.63 5.09 10.89
CA ASP A 98 2.82 6.28 11.73
C ASP A 98 3.49 7.46 10.98
N THR A 99 4.46 7.16 10.12
CA THR A 99 5.30 8.14 9.41
C THR A 99 4.94 8.29 7.94
N GLY A 100 4.44 7.24 7.29
CA GLY A 100 4.27 7.14 5.84
C GLY A 100 5.54 6.76 5.09
N ASN A 101 6.66 6.55 5.78
CA ASN A 101 7.90 6.16 5.14
C ASN A 101 7.77 4.77 4.51
N VAL A 102 8.34 4.61 3.32
CA VAL A 102 8.31 3.38 2.54
C VAL A 102 9.67 2.69 2.60
N TYR A 103 9.68 1.37 2.75
CA TYR A 103 10.86 0.53 2.92
C TYR A 103 10.80 -0.68 1.99
N ASN A 104 11.96 -1.21 1.63
CA ASN A 104 12.09 -2.56 1.11
C ASN A 104 12.39 -3.55 2.25
N ALA A 105 12.52 -4.84 1.92
CA ALA A 105 12.79 -5.91 2.88
C ALA A 105 14.10 -5.78 3.69
N SER A 106 14.99 -4.82 3.39
CA SER A 106 16.18 -4.57 4.21
C SER A 106 15.86 -3.82 5.51
N PHE A 107 14.75 -3.07 5.55
CA PHE A 107 14.32 -2.21 6.67
C PHE A 107 15.38 -1.19 7.18
N THR A 108 16.48 -0.98 6.45
CA THR A 108 17.62 -0.17 6.91
C THR A 108 17.34 1.32 6.89
N GLN A 109 16.80 1.82 5.77
CA GLN A 109 16.46 3.22 5.57
C GLN A 109 15.23 3.34 4.65
N PRO A 110 14.43 4.41 4.78
CA PRO A 110 13.33 4.65 3.86
C PRO A 110 13.83 4.81 2.41
N ILE A 111 13.20 4.12 1.47
CA ILE A 111 13.41 4.32 0.02
C ILE A 111 12.55 5.49 -0.51
N ALA A 112 11.49 5.85 0.21
CA ALA A 112 10.68 7.04 -0.03
C ALA A 112 10.05 7.54 1.28
N LYS A 113 9.68 8.83 1.34
CA LYS A 113 9.09 9.45 2.54
C LYS A 113 7.56 9.35 2.59
N SER A 114 6.96 8.83 1.51
CA SER A 114 5.51 8.69 1.34
C SER A 114 5.22 7.66 0.25
N PHE A 115 4.00 7.11 0.24
CA PHE A 115 3.55 6.23 -0.83
C PHE A 115 3.52 6.97 -2.18
N THR A 116 3.11 8.23 -2.16
CA THR A 116 3.13 9.09 -3.36
C THR A 116 4.53 9.23 -3.96
N GLU A 117 5.54 9.47 -3.12
CA GLU A 117 6.94 9.58 -3.58
C GLU A 117 7.47 8.25 -4.10
N PHE A 118 7.13 7.14 -3.45
CA PHE A 118 7.51 5.80 -3.90
C PHE A 118 6.99 5.52 -5.31
N VAL A 119 5.67 5.65 -5.52
CA VAL A 119 5.03 5.43 -6.82
C VAL A 119 5.63 6.33 -7.90
N ALA A 120 5.92 7.60 -7.57
CA ALA A 120 6.58 8.53 -8.48
C ALA A 120 7.92 8.02 -9.00
N LYS A 121 8.77 7.56 -8.07
CA LYS A 121 10.12 7.10 -8.38
C LYS A 121 10.06 5.87 -9.26
N VAL A 122 9.27 4.88 -8.85
CA VAL A 122 9.16 3.59 -9.53
C VAL A 122 8.61 3.74 -10.95
N ILE A 123 7.60 4.61 -11.17
CA ILE A 123 7.05 4.84 -12.51
C ILE A 123 7.99 5.68 -13.41
N SER A 124 8.86 6.51 -12.80
CA SER A 124 9.79 7.37 -13.55
C SER A 124 11.10 6.72 -13.97
N GLU A 125 11.40 5.54 -13.42
CA GLU A 125 12.58 4.72 -13.78
C GLU A 125 12.35 3.93 -15.07
#